data_AF-Q9UZW3-F1
#
_entry.id   AF-Q9UZW3-F1
#
_cell.length_a   1.000
_cell.length_b   1.000
_cell.length_c   1.000
_cell.angle_alpha   90.00
_cell.angle_beta   90.00
_cell.angle_gamma   90.00
#
_symmetry.space_group_name_H-M   'P 1'
#
loop_
_entity.id
_entity.type
_entity.pdbx_description
1 polymer ?
#
loop_
_entity_poly.entity_id
_entity_poly.type
_entity_poly.pdbx_seq_one_letter_code
_entity_poly.pdbx_strand_id
1 'polypeptide(L)'
;MRRKQIIILITLAILLPIANATNWKIMYMINDATFMHPGQPLILGGSLYQAGVYEVNYVKYSFYIIALNTSTGSLEFAKELIFNLNETRIWGRGIGAGQFGILRKSSNGDIIAVFLAKRIKSSFSATIVAKLKESGEVEWAKYYLLPTTSKDKVTPRELMPVDVLVASDGIYLLGKSVDNPKSVTVLIKISNDGDVIWARSYMNLDTGTIPTGIDLTSNGDIIMLVNTRKPLLLWLDKDGNITKVVGFDFGMPAKAEKVYVAENRIYVIGHLRPELFEPFIVVLDEDGNLIWAKRYPNSGYDFVSIASDVEYLYILGKSGSTLQEGKEGYERRVWVLSLDKEGNPRWNRVTGDSIVMNELGGMAVDEYIYVTYYRNALRGAGVVFMAIGKDGHVPCPSNSPTLIAEQLDVKIKDVKPPSVSDIKVEVYQLDARSRELDISEAIPCENVKTTTTKQSTLSPTKSPTETKSKTTTSNEEIIKILTKTQTSKEYTKTTSQKSPSNTQSPKREGTCGPGIFILIPLVLLSKRKR
;
A
#
# COMPACT_ATOMS: atom_id res chain seq x y z
N MET A 1 80.23 10.56 19.47
CA MET A 1 79.42 9.72 18.55
C MET A 1 77.97 10.13 18.66
N ARG A 2 77.38 10.68 17.58
CA ARG A 2 76.04 11.27 17.57
C ARG A 2 74.96 10.19 17.72
N ARG A 3 74.09 10.32 18.73
CA ARG A 3 72.88 9.51 18.92
C ARG A 3 71.90 9.79 17.79
N LYS A 4 71.56 8.78 16.98
CA LYS A 4 70.44 8.83 16.03
C LYS A 4 69.14 8.61 16.81
N GLN A 5 68.28 9.63 16.87
CA GLN A 5 66.87 9.45 17.22
C GLN A 5 66.16 8.88 15.99
N ILE A 6 65.56 7.69 16.14
CA ILE A 6 64.67 7.10 15.15
C ILE A 6 63.26 7.53 15.56
N ILE A 7 62.67 8.44 14.79
CA ILE A 7 61.25 8.78 14.89
C ILE A 7 60.50 7.73 14.07
N ILE A 8 59.77 6.83 14.74
CA ILE A 8 58.83 5.93 14.09
C ILE A 8 57.52 6.70 13.94
N LEU A 9 57.22 7.19 12.75
CA LEU A 9 55.89 7.69 12.40
C LEU A 9 54.97 6.47 12.22
N ILE A 10 54.10 6.22 13.20
CA ILE A 10 52.97 5.29 13.05
C ILE A 10 51.86 6.09 12.37
N THR A 11 51.77 6.00 11.04
CA THR A 11 50.59 6.43 10.29
C THR A 11 49.48 5.40 10.52
N LEU A 12 48.67 5.64 11.54
CA LEU A 12 47.40 4.96 11.74
C LEU A 12 46.43 5.46 10.66
N ALA A 13 46.42 4.79 9.50
CA ALA A 13 45.39 5.00 8.49
C ALA A 13 44.08 4.38 9.02
N ILE A 14 43.30 5.18 9.74
CA ILE A 14 41.90 4.86 10.00
C ILE A 14 41.19 5.00 8.66
N LEU A 15 41.07 3.89 7.93
CA LEU A 15 40.08 3.74 6.87
C LEU A 15 38.71 3.72 7.54
N LEU A 16 38.18 4.90 7.84
CA LEU A 16 36.73 5.06 7.96
C LEU A 16 36.14 4.72 6.60
N PRO A 17 35.22 3.74 6.48
CA PRO A 17 34.39 3.68 5.30
C PRO A 17 33.44 4.87 5.40
N ILE A 18 33.84 6.02 4.86
CA ILE A 18 32.87 7.01 4.41
C ILE A 18 32.32 6.46 3.10
N ALA A 19 31.53 5.38 3.20
CA ALA A 19 30.51 5.13 2.20
C ALA A 19 29.46 6.21 2.45
N ASN A 20 29.55 7.32 1.71
CA ASN A 20 28.45 8.25 1.56
C ASN A 20 27.32 7.50 0.83
N ALA A 21 26.66 6.61 1.55
CA ALA A 21 25.50 5.89 1.08
C ALA A 21 24.32 6.86 1.29
N THR A 22 24.18 7.79 0.33
CA THR A 22 23.15 8.81 0.37
C THR A 22 21.79 8.15 0.16
N ASN A 23 20.88 8.31 1.11
CA ASN A 23 19.46 8.05 0.89
C ASN A 23 19.04 8.57 -0.49
N TRP A 24 18.26 7.81 -1.23
CA TRP A 24 17.93 8.14 -2.61
C TRP A 24 16.43 8.05 -2.87
N LYS A 25 15.96 8.84 -3.84
CA LYS A 25 14.59 8.79 -4.35
C LYS A 25 14.63 8.95 -5.86
N ILE A 26 14.11 7.96 -6.56
CA ILE A 26 14.12 7.90 -8.02
C ILE A 26 12.73 7.52 -8.50
N MET A 27 12.28 8.12 -9.60
CA MET A 27 11.05 7.75 -10.26
C MET A 27 11.36 7.17 -11.62
N TYR A 28 10.84 5.97 -11.89
CA TYR A 28 10.91 5.33 -13.19
C TYR A 28 9.54 5.37 -13.85
N MET A 29 9.51 5.81 -15.11
CA MET A 29 8.30 5.94 -15.93
C MET A 29 8.43 4.97 -17.10
N ILE A 30 7.42 4.12 -17.31
CA ILE A 30 7.34 3.33 -18.55
C ILE A 30 6.84 4.26 -19.65
N ASN A 31 7.58 4.37 -20.75
CA ASN A 31 7.16 5.19 -21.87
C ASN A 31 5.83 4.64 -22.43
N ASP A 32 4.87 5.54 -22.70
CA ASP A 32 3.47 5.24 -23.05
C ASP A 32 2.54 4.72 -21.93
N ALA A 33 3.01 4.61 -20.69
CA ALA A 33 2.15 4.27 -19.56
C ALA A 33 1.34 5.46 -19.06
N THR A 34 0.03 5.26 -18.85
CA THR A 34 -0.89 6.29 -18.32
C THR A 34 -1.15 6.12 -16.83
N PHE A 35 -1.13 4.88 -16.34
CA PHE A 35 -1.25 4.53 -14.93
C PHE A 35 -0.34 3.35 -14.61
N MET A 36 0.12 3.28 -13.36
CA MET A 36 0.88 2.13 -12.85
C MET A 36 0.35 1.75 -11.49
N HIS A 37 0.25 0.46 -11.25
CA HIS A 37 -0.18 -0.12 -9.99
C HIS A 37 0.94 -0.97 -9.43
N PRO A 38 1.86 -0.39 -8.63
CA PRO A 38 2.96 -1.12 -8.06
C PRO A 38 2.49 -2.07 -6.94
N GLY A 39 3.14 -3.21 -6.87
CA GLY A 39 3.00 -4.19 -5.80
C GLY A 39 3.99 -4.03 -4.65
N GLN A 40 3.93 -4.98 -3.71
CA GLN A 40 4.90 -5.06 -2.62
C GLN A 40 6.30 -5.37 -3.18
N PRO A 41 7.33 -4.57 -2.82
CA PRO A 41 8.68 -4.82 -3.29
C PRO A 41 9.31 -6.03 -2.58
N LEU A 42 10.32 -6.62 -3.23
CA LEU A 42 11.11 -7.75 -2.74
C LEU A 42 12.59 -7.39 -2.82
N ILE A 43 13.37 -7.74 -1.78
CA ILE A 43 14.83 -7.65 -1.81
C ILE A 43 15.40 -9.04 -2.01
N LEU A 44 16.32 -9.16 -2.96
CA LEU A 44 17.02 -10.39 -3.28
C LEU A 44 18.35 -10.07 -3.96
N GLY A 45 19.45 -10.70 -3.54
CA GLY A 45 20.74 -10.58 -4.23
C GLY A 45 21.37 -9.17 -4.26
N GLY A 46 20.94 -8.24 -3.39
CA GLY A 46 21.36 -6.83 -3.47
C GLY A 46 20.54 -5.99 -4.46
N SER A 47 19.45 -6.54 -4.95
CA SER A 47 18.51 -5.86 -5.84
C SER A 47 17.14 -5.70 -5.19
N LEU A 48 16.50 -4.56 -5.45
CA LEU A 48 15.13 -4.23 -5.09
C LEU A 48 14.23 -4.49 -6.30
N TYR A 49 13.43 -5.53 -6.23
CA TYR A 49 12.44 -5.89 -7.25
C TYR A 49 11.10 -5.28 -6.93
N GLN A 50 10.42 -4.78 -7.96
CA GLN A 50 9.04 -4.36 -7.87
C GLN A 50 8.30 -4.74 -9.16
N ALA A 51 7.15 -5.37 -8.99
CA ALA A 51 6.30 -5.78 -10.10
C ALA A 51 4.87 -5.28 -9.91
N GLY A 52 4.12 -5.22 -11.00
CA GLY A 52 2.74 -4.74 -10.99
C GLY A 52 2.12 -4.75 -12.38
N VAL A 53 1.09 -3.92 -12.55
CA VAL A 53 0.49 -3.67 -13.87
C VAL A 53 0.57 -2.20 -14.25
N TYR A 54 0.69 -1.93 -15.54
CA TYR A 54 0.64 -0.57 -16.09
C TYR A 54 -0.39 -0.49 -17.22
N GLU A 55 -1.05 0.66 -17.31
CA GLU A 55 -2.06 0.92 -18.32
C GLU A 55 -1.41 1.38 -19.63
N VAL A 56 -1.84 0.74 -20.71
CA VAL A 56 -1.43 0.97 -22.09
C VAL A 56 -2.65 1.45 -22.87
N ASN A 57 -2.53 2.60 -23.52
CA ASN A 57 -3.57 3.19 -24.37
C ASN A 57 -4.93 3.35 -23.66
N TYR A 58 -4.96 3.69 -22.37
CA TYR A 58 -6.18 3.95 -21.57
C TYR A 58 -7.19 2.80 -21.44
N VAL A 59 -6.86 1.57 -21.89
CA VAL A 59 -7.85 0.47 -21.95
C VAL A 59 -7.27 -0.89 -21.54
N LYS A 60 -5.95 -1.08 -21.66
CA LYS A 60 -5.31 -2.39 -21.46
C LYS A 60 -4.29 -2.30 -20.34
N TYR A 61 -4.20 -3.33 -19.50
CA TYR A 61 -3.19 -3.39 -18.45
C TYR A 61 -2.17 -4.46 -18.78
N SER A 62 -0.90 -4.09 -18.89
CA SER A 62 0.22 -5.01 -19.10
C SER A 62 0.99 -5.22 -17.79
N PHE A 63 1.77 -6.30 -17.71
CA PHE A 63 2.51 -6.68 -16.51
C PHE A 63 3.96 -6.25 -16.64
N TYR A 64 4.57 -5.82 -15.55
CA TYR A 64 5.97 -5.42 -15.55
C TYR A 64 6.70 -5.90 -14.29
N ILE A 65 8.03 -5.93 -14.41
CA ILE A 65 8.97 -6.08 -13.30
C ILE A 65 10.14 -5.13 -13.53
N ILE A 66 10.55 -4.42 -12.48
CA ILE A 66 11.71 -3.53 -12.42
C ILE A 66 12.63 -4.03 -11.31
N ALA A 67 13.93 -4.04 -11.57
CA ALA A 67 14.96 -4.30 -10.57
C ALA A 67 15.92 -3.12 -10.47
N LEU A 68 16.20 -2.69 -9.24
CA LEU A 68 17.14 -1.62 -8.94
C LEU A 68 18.23 -2.12 -8.01
N ASN A 69 19.44 -1.60 -8.13
CA ASN A 69 20.48 -1.83 -7.15
C ASN A 69 20.11 -1.19 -5.80
N THR A 70 20.18 -1.93 -4.69
CA THR A 70 19.73 -1.43 -3.39
C THR A 70 20.58 -0.29 -2.81
N SER A 71 21.86 -0.23 -3.15
CA SER A 71 22.79 0.78 -2.62
C SER A 71 22.69 2.10 -3.38
N THR A 72 22.52 2.07 -4.71
CA THR A 72 22.54 3.27 -5.56
C THR A 72 21.16 3.70 -6.05
N GLY A 73 20.18 2.79 -6.05
CA GLY A 73 18.89 2.96 -6.70
C GLY A 73 18.94 2.88 -8.22
N SER A 74 20.11 2.61 -8.82
CA SER A 74 20.26 2.56 -10.28
C SER A 74 19.50 1.39 -10.88
N LEU A 75 18.84 1.63 -12.02
CA LEU A 75 18.17 0.61 -12.80
C LEU A 75 19.13 -0.52 -13.22
N GLU A 76 18.75 -1.76 -12.90
CA GLU A 76 19.42 -2.95 -13.41
C GLU A 76 18.71 -3.46 -14.66
N PHE A 77 17.38 -3.60 -14.60
CA PHE A 77 16.54 -3.87 -15.75
C PHE A 77 15.08 -3.43 -15.52
N ALA A 78 14.33 -3.30 -16.62
CA ALA A 78 12.88 -3.20 -16.60
C ALA A 78 12.29 -4.04 -17.73
N LYS A 79 11.38 -4.95 -17.38
CA LYS A 79 10.82 -5.92 -18.33
C LYS A 79 9.30 -5.93 -18.30
N GLU A 80 8.71 -6.01 -19.49
CA GLU A 80 7.31 -6.35 -19.69
C GLU A 80 7.19 -7.87 -19.64
N LEU A 81 6.23 -8.37 -18.86
CA LEU A 81 5.88 -9.77 -18.83
C LEU A 81 4.66 -10.00 -19.72
N ILE A 82 4.85 -10.78 -20.78
CA ILE A 82 3.81 -11.08 -21.76
C ILE A 82 3.35 -12.51 -21.54
N PHE A 83 2.04 -12.67 -21.36
CA PHE A 83 1.40 -13.97 -21.15
C PHE A 83 0.33 -14.23 -22.21
N ASN A 84 0.41 -15.38 -22.86
CA ASN A 84 -0.55 -15.84 -23.86
C ASN A 84 -1.16 -17.19 -23.44
N LEU A 85 -2.46 -17.32 -23.66
CA LEU A 85 -3.16 -18.61 -23.61
C LEU A 85 -3.72 -18.89 -25.00
N ASN A 86 -3.24 -19.95 -25.65
CA ASN A 86 -3.60 -20.32 -27.02
C ASN A 86 -3.51 -19.10 -27.97
N GLU A 87 -2.33 -18.47 -28.02
CA GLU A 87 -2.01 -17.27 -28.83
C GLU A 87 -2.81 -16.00 -28.44
N THR A 88 -3.73 -16.09 -27.49
CA THR A 88 -4.50 -14.95 -27.01
C THR A 88 -3.78 -14.30 -25.83
N ARG A 89 -3.39 -13.04 -26.00
CA ARG A 89 -2.76 -12.26 -24.93
C ARG A 89 -3.71 -12.06 -23.74
N ILE A 90 -3.22 -12.42 -22.55
CA ILE A 90 -3.88 -12.12 -21.29
C ILE A 90 -3.43 -10.74 -20.83
N TRP A 91 -4.40 -9.94 -20.42
CA TRP A 91 -4.17 -8.60 -19.88
C TRP A 91 -4.45 -8.60 -18.37
N GLY A 92 -3.76 -7.71 -17.66
CA GLY A 92 -4.09 -7.37 -16.29
C GLY A 92 -5.51 -6.81 -16.20
N ARG A 93 -6.06 -6.83 -14.99
CA ARG A 93 -7.31 -6.14 -14.69
C ARG A 93 -6.97 -4.90 -13.86
N GLY A 94 -7.29 -3.70 -14.35
CA GLY A 94 -7.02 -2.44 -13.63
C GLY A 94 -8.28 -1.74 -13.10
N ILE A 95 -9.28 -2.51 -12.67
CA ILE A 95 -10.43 -1.95 -11.94
C ILE A 95 -10.37 -2.44 -10.49
N GLY A 96 -10.40 -1.51 -9.54
CA GLY A 96 -10.54 -1.77 -8.11
C GLY A 96 -9.37 -1.25 -7.28
N ALA A 97 -9.53 -1.21 -5.96
CA ALA A 97 -8.43 -1.04 -5.02
C ALA A 97 -7.85 -2.43 -4.70
N GLY A 98 -6.53 -2.63 -4.79
CA GLY A 98 -5.88 -3.91 -4.47
C GLY A 98 -4.40 -3.94 -4.88
N GLN A 99 -3.67 -4.98 -4.47
CA GLN A 99 -2.31 -5.22 -4.95
C GLN A 99 -2.37 -5.92 -6.32
N PHE A 100 -1.75 -5.32 -7.33
CA PHE A 100 -1.80 -5.83 -8.71
C PHE A 100 -0.57 -6.65 -9.11
N GLY A 101 0.42 -6.73 -8.21
CA GLY A 101 1.60 -7.59 -8.29
C GLY A 101 2.04 -7.95 -6.88
N ILE A 102 2.37 -9.21 -6.64
CA ILE A 102 2.88 -9.68 -5.34
C ILE A 102 4.13 -10.49 -5.62
N LEU A 103 5.25 -10.10 -5.01
CA LEU A 103 6.53 -10.77 -5.16
C LEU A 103 6.91 -11.49 -3.87
N ARG A 104 7.39 -12.73 -3.99
CA ARG A 104 8.02 -13.49 -2.91
C ARG A 104 9.25 -14.21 -3.43
N LYS A 105 10.27 -14.30 -2.58
CA LYS A 105 11.43 -15.15 -2.86
C LYS A 105 11.10 -16.61 -2.54
N SER A 106 11.62 -17.49 -3.38
CA SER A 106 11.74 -18.91 -3.11
C SER A 106 13.01 -19.21 -2.30
N SER A 107 13.07 -20.39 -1.68
CA SER A 107 14.22 -20.85 -0.90
C SER A 107 15.50 -21.01 -1.74
N ASN A 108 15.36 -21.19 -3.05
CA ASN A 108 16.45 -21.33 -4.01
C ASN A 108 16.84 -20.02 -4.73
N GLY A 109 16.26 -18.88 -4.34
CA GLY A 109 16.55 -17.57 -4.95
C GLY A 109 15.66 -17.20 -6.14
N ASP A 110 14.70 -18.03 -6.55
CA ASP A 110 13.77 -17.64 -7.61
C ASP A 110 12.69 -16.66 -7.10
N ILE A 111 12.10 -15.89 -8.01
CA ILE A 111 11.02 -14.94 -7.68
C ILE A 111 9.68 -15.54 -8.10
N ILE A 112 8.76 -15.69 -7.14
CA ILE A 112 7.35 -15.98 -7.42
C ILE A 112 6.60 -14.67 -7.53
N ALA A 113 6.00 -14.44 -8.70
CA ALA A 113 5.21 -13.26 -9.02
C ALA A 113 3.74 -13.64 -9.24
N VAL A 114 2.85 -12.98 -8.52
CA VAL A 114 1.39 -13.20 -8.63
C VAL A 114 0.73 -11.93 -9.14
N PHE A 115 -0.13 -12.06 -10.15
CA PHE A 115 -0.80 -10.93 -10.79
C PHE A 115 -2.30 -11.13 -10.92
N LEU A 116 -3.05 -10.04 -10.75
CA LEU A 116 -4.48 -9.97 -11.07
C LEU A 116 -4.67 -9.85 -12.59
N ALA A 117 -5.33 -10.85 -13.18
CA ALA A 117 -5.55 -10.92 -14.62
C ALA A 117 -7.04 -10.90 -14.97
N LYS A 118 -7.35 -10.41 -16.18
CA LYS A 118 -8.71 -10.49 -16.73
C LYS A 118 -9.00 -11.90 -17.23
N ARG A 119 -10.20 -12.41 -16.95
CA ARG A 119 -10.71 -13.66 -17.55
C ARG A 119 -11.04 -13.49 -19.03
N ILE A 120 -10.52 -14.38 -19.88
CA ILE A 120 -10.80 -14.35 -21.34
C ILE A 120 -12.31 -14.48 -21.56
N LYS A 121 -12.88 -13.57 -22.38
CA LYS A 121 -14.32 -13.52 -22.71
C LYS A 121 -15.25 -13.45 -21.48
N SER A 122 -14.78 -12.93 -20.35
CA SER A 122 -15.55 -12.79 -19.11
C SER A 122 -15.23 -11.46 -18.41
N SER A 123 -16.15 -11.02 -17.55
CA SER A 123 -15.95 -9.87 -16.66
C SER A 123 -15.32 -10.24 -15.31
N PHE A 124 -15.07 -11.54 -15.06
CA PHE A 124 -14.42 -12.01 -13.82
C PHE A 124 -12.89 -11.89 -13.89
N SER A 125 -12.25 -11.92 -12.72
CA SER A 125 -10.80 -12.01 -12.59
C SER A 125 -10.34 -13.46 -12.57
N ALA A 126 -9.08 -13.62 -12.96
CA ALA A 126 -8.28 -14.81 -12.75
C ALA A 126 -6.94 -14.38 -12.15
N THR A 127 -6.13 -15.36 -11.78
CA THR A 127 -4.79 -15.13 -11.22
C THR A 127 -3.73 -15.73 -12.13
N ILE A 128 -2.67 -14.97 -12.41
CA ILE A 128 -1.44 -15.51 -12.99
C ILE A 128 -0.47 -15.72 -11.85
N VAL A 129 0.15 -16.90 -11.80
CA VAL A 129 1.36 -17.15 -11.00
C VAL A 129 2.48 -17.42 -11.98
N ALA A 130 3.59 -16.72 -11.82
CA ALA A 130 4.78 -16.89 -12.64
C ALA A 130 6.01 -17.09 -11.74
N LYS A 131 6.90 -17.96 -12.17
CA LYS A 131 8.24 -18.11 -11.61
C LYS A 131 9.21 -17.38 -12.52
N LEU A 132 9.98 -16.46 -11.93
CA LEU A 132 10.94 -15.61 -12.62
C LEU A 132 12.34 -15.86 -12.08
N LYS A 133 13.34 -15.78 -12.95
CA LYS A 133 14.74 -15.68 -12.55
C LYS A 133 15.02 -14.30 -11.95
N GLU A 134 16.15 -14.16 -11.25
CA GLU A 134 16.69 -12.86 -10.81
C GLU A 134 16.87 -11.86 -11.96
N SER A 135 17.08 -12.35 -13.20
CA SER A 135 17.16 -11.50 -14.40
C SER A 135 15.79 -10.96 -14.87
N GLY A 136 14.68 -11.36 -14.26
CA GLY A 136 13.32 -11.02 -14.70
C GLY A 136 12.82 -11.83 -15.90
N GLU A 137 13.57 -12.84 -16.35
CA GLU A 137 13.08 -13.81 -17.33
C GLU A 137 12.04 -14.74 -16.72
N VAL A 138 10.99 -15.06 -17.48
CA VAL A 138 9.95 -16.02 -17.06
C VAL A 138 10.45 -17.45 -17.28
N GLU A 139 10.46 -18.27 -16.23
CA GLU A 139 10.71 -19.72 -16.35
C GLU A 139 9.43 -20.47 -16.70
N TRP A 140 8.36 -20.19 -15.95
CA TRP A 140 7.03 -20.70 -16.23
C TRP A 140 5.98 -19.69 -15.75
N ALA A 141 4.82 -19.73 -16.38
CA ALA A 141 3.64 -19.03 -15.91
C ALA A 141 2.39 -19.87 -16.12
N LYS A 142 1.50 -19.86 -15.13
CA LYS A 142 0.24 -20.58 -15.15
C LYS A 142 -0.91 -19.68 -14.76
N TYR A 143 -2.07 -20.00 -15.32
CA TYR A 143 -3.30 -19.23 -15.20
C TYR A 143 -4.34 -20.01 -14.42
N TYR A 144 -4.72 -19.47 -13.26
CA TYR A 144 -5.56 -20.13 -12.26
C TYR A 144 -6.93 -19.48 -12.25
N LEU A 145 -7.96 -20.31 -12.34
CA LEU A 145 -9.34 -19.85 -12.35
C LEU A 145 -10.28 -20.80 -11.62
N LEU A 146 -11.30 -20.21 -11.02
CA LEU A 146 -12.38 -20.94 -10.39
C LEU A 146 -13.45 -21.28 -11.46
N PRO A 147 -13.94 -22.54 -11.50
CA PRO A 147 -14.99 -22.94 -12.43
C PRO A 147 -16.25 -22.09 -12.29
N THR A 148 -16.89 -21.76 -13.41
CA THR A 148 -18.14 -20.98 -13.42
C THR A 148 -19.40 -21.82 -13.25
N THR A 149 -19.30 -23.13 -13.51
CA THR A 149 -20.42 -24.05 -13.52
C THR A 149 -20.51 -24.80 -12.20
N SER A 150 -21.60 -24.55 -11.48
CA SER A 150 -22.05 -25.37 -10.36
C SER A 150 -23.57 -25.45 -10.41
N LYS A 151 -24.11 -26.63 -10.09
CA LYS A 151 -25.56 -26.82 -9.87
C LYS A 151 -26.04 -26.06 -8.62
N ASP A 152 -25.11 -25.69 -7.72
CA ASP A 152 -25.36 -24.97 -6.48
C ASP A 152 -24.95 -23.50 -6.60
N LYS A 153 -25.83 -22.58 -6.19
CA LYS A 153 -25.65 -21.11 -6.29
C LYS A 153 -24.50 -20.53 -5.42
N VAL A 154 -23.62 -21.36 -4.84
CA VAL A 154 -22.68 -20.99 -3.76
C VAL A 154 -21.19 -21.16 -4.13
N THR A 155 -20.86 -21.54 -5.36
CA THR A 155 -19.44 -21.71 -5.73
C THR A 155 -18.75 -20.38 -6.08
N PRO A 156 -17.56 -20.09 -5.51
CA PRO A 156 -16.65 -19.05 -5.97
C PRO A 156 -16.43 -19.11 -7.49
N ARG A 157 -16.48 -17.97 -8.18
CA ARG A 157 -16.29 -17.91 -9.65
C ARG A 157 -15.15 -17.00 -10.10
N GLU A 158 -14.72 -16.14 -9.20
CA GLU A 158 -13.62 -15.19 -9.40
C GLU A 158 -12.48 -15.51 -8.43
N LEU A 159 -11.24 -15.40 -8.90
CA LEU A 159 -10.04 -15.55 -8.08
C LEU A 159 -9.22 -14.26 -8.14
N MET A 160 -9.41 -13.40 -7.14
CA MET A 160 -8.58 -12.21 -6.93
C MET A 160 -7.45 -12.57 -5.96
N PRO A 161 -6.16 -12.43 -6.32
CA PRO A 161 -5.08 -12.70 -5.39
C PRO A 161 -5.06 -11.62 -4.30
N VAL A 162 -4.77 -12.04 -3.07
CA VAL A 162 -4.62 -11.17 -1.89
C VAL A 162 -3.20 -11.22 -1.39
N ASP A 163 -2.64 -12.42 -1.25
CA ASP A 163 -1.28 -12.63 -0.76
C ASP A 163 -0.74 -13.97 -1.29
N VAL A 164 0.58 -14.14 -1.22
CA VAL A 164 1.25 -15.39 -1.53
C VAL A 164 2.33 -15.65 -0.50
N LEU A 165 2.42 -16.90 -0.07
CA LEU A 165 3.46 -17.39 0.82
C LEU A 165 4.23 -18.49 0.09
N VAL A 166 5.56 -18.41 0.12
CA VAL A 166 6.44 -19.44 -0.44
C VAL A 166 7.11 -20.15 0.72
N ALA A 167 6.72 -21.40 0.94
CA ALA A 167 7.25 -22.26 1.98
C ALA A 167 8.20 -23.30 1.37
N SER A 168 8.87 -24.08 2.22
CA SER A 168 9.76 -25.16 1.76
C SER A 168 9.02 -26.30 1.06
N ASP A 169 7.72 -26.48 1.34
CA ASP A 169 6.88 -27.55 0.82
C ASP A 169 5.93 -27.11 -0.31
N GLY A 170 6.00 -25.85 -0.74
CA GLY A 170 5.26 -25.34 -1.88
C GLY A 170 4.87 -23.86 -1.76
N ILE A 171 3.97 -23.45 -2.64
CA ILE A 171 3.46 -22.08 -2.74
C ILE A 171 2.01 -22.06 -2.28
N TYR A 172 1.67 -21.15 -1.38
CA TYR A 172 0.33 -20.94 -0.86
C TYR A 172 -0.24 -19.63 -1.41
N LEU A 173 -1.19 -19.74 -2.33
CA LEU A 173 -1.88 -18.59 -2.93
C LEU A 173 -3.17 -18.30 -2.16
N LEU A 174 -3.21 -17.14 -1.51
CA LEU A 174 -4.41 -16.61 -0.85
C LEU A 174 -5.18 -15.74 -1.84
N GLY A 175 -6.48 -16.01 -1.97
CA GLY A 175 -7.35 -15.24 -2.83
C GLY A 175 -8.74 -15.00 -2.25
N LYS A 176 -9.45 -14.07 -2.88
CA LYS A 176 -10.82 -13.69 -2.56
C LYS A 176 -11.73 -13.95 -3.76
N SER A 177 -12.94 -14.43 -3.49
CA SER A 177 -14.03 -14.51 -4.47
C SER A 177 -15.23 -13.66 -4.04
N VAL A 178 -15.84 -12.94 -4.99
CA VAL A 178 -16.99 -12.03 -4.76
C VAL A 178 -18.03 -12.30 -5.84
N ASP A 179 -19.00 -13.18 -5.59
CA ASP A 179 -20.09 -13.35 -6.58
C ASP A 179 -21.48 -13.66 -5.98
N ASN A 180 -21.65 -13.70 -4.65
CA ASN A 180 -22.98 -13.88 -4.03
C ASN A 180 -23.00 -13.65 -2.51
N PRO A 181 -23.89 -12.81 -1.95
CA PRO A 181 -23.61 -11.45 -1.39
C PRO A 181 -22.40 -11.32 -0.42
N LYS A 182 -21.74 -12.42 -0.09
CA LYS A 182 -20.68 -12.57 0.89
C LYS A 182 -19.39 -12.97 0.16
N SER A 183 -18.27 -12.40 0.61
CA SER A 183 -16.95 -12.79 0.09
C SER A 183 -16.54 -14.17 0.60
N VAL A 184 -15.81 -14.91 -0.21
CA VAL A 184 -15.24 -16.22 0.14
C VAL A 184 -13.73 -16.14 0.12
N THR A 185 -13.10 -16.66 1.16
CA THR A 185 -11.64 -16.81 1.20
C THR A 185 -11.25 -18.11 0.54
N VAL A 186 -10.24 -18.08 -0.31
CA VAL A 186 -9.73 -19.23 -1.04
C VAL A 186 -8.23 -19.37 -0.74
N LEU A 187 -7.79 -20.57 -0.40
CA LEU A 187 -6.38 -20.91 -0.27
C LEU A 187 -6.07 -22.05 -1.23
N ILE A 188 -5.01 -21.90 -2.02
CA ILE A 188 -4.56 -22.89 -3.00
C ILE A 188 -3.12 -23.24 -2.67
N LYS A 189 -2.85 -24.52 -2.44
CA LYS A 189 -1.47 -25.03 -2.36
C LYS A 189 -1.02 -25.47 -3.74
N ILE A 190 0.15 -24.99 -4.15
CA ILE A 190 0.71 -25.15 -5.49
C ILE A 190 2.12 -25.75 -5.34
N SER A 191 2.47 -26.68 -6.21
CA SER A 191 3.83 -27.22 -6.31
C SER A 191 4.81 -26.17 -6.85
N ASN A 192 6.11 -26.43 -6.74
CA ASN A 192 7.15 -25.54 -7.30
C ASN A 192 7.09 -25.45 -8.85
N ASP A 193 6.46 -26.42 -9.50
CA ASP A 193 6.20 -26.45 -10.94
C ASP A 193 4.88 -25.75 -11.31
N GLY A 194 4.13 -25.26 -10.32
CA GLY A 194 2.88 -24.55 -10.53
C GLY A 194 1.65 -25.46 -10.68
N ASP A 195 1.71 -26.72 -10.24
CA ASP A 195 0.53 -27.60 -10.24
C ASP A 195 -0.26 -27.46 -8.94
N VAL A 196 -1.59 -27.49 -9.03
CA VAL A 196 -2.44 -27.43 -7.82
C VAL A 196 -2.35 -28.75 -7.09
N ILE A 197 -1.92 -28.70 -5.83
CA ILE A 197 -1.90 -29.84 -4.91
C ILE A 197 -3.27 -29.99 -4.26
N TRP A 198 -3.80 -28.89 -3.71
CA TRP A 198 -5.16 -28.80 -3.19
C TRP A 198 -5.66 -27.36 -3.21
N ALA A 199 -6.97 -27.18 -3.16
CA ALA A 199 -7.60 -25.88 -3.04
C ALA A 199 -8.81 -25.95 -2.11
N ARG A 200 -8.89 -24.98 -1.19
CA ARG A 200 -9.94 -24.90 -0.17
C ARG A 200 -10.58 -23.54 -0.13
N SER A 201 -11.85 -23.52 0.26
CA SER A 201 -12.59 -22.31 0.57
C SER A 201 -12.92 -22.25 2.05
N TYR A 202 -12.88 -21.04 2.61
CA TYR A 202 -13.19 -20.72 3.99
C TYR A 202 -14.29 -19.67 4.00
N MET A 203 -15.45 -20.03 4.54
CA MET A 203 -16.64 -19.18 4.50
C MET A 203 -17.32 -19.12 5.86
N ASN A 204 -17.59 -17.91 6.33
CA ASN A 204 -18.56 -17.68 7.38
C ASN A 204 -19.92 -17.42 6.71
N LEU A 205 -20.88 -18.33 6.90
CA LEU A 205 -22.18 -18.26 6.24
C LEU A 205 -22.98 -17.00 6.60
N ASP A 206 -22.72 -16.35 7.73
CA ASP A 206 -23.47 -15.17 8.19
C ASP A 206 -22.87 -13.85 7.68
N THR A 207 -21.55 -13.78 7.54
CA THR A 207 -20.84 -12.52 7.28
C THR A 207 -20.01 -12.52 6.00
N GLY A 208 -19.74 -13.69 5.43
CA GLY A 208 -18.63 -13.88 4.51
C GLY A 208 -17.28 -13.81 5.24
N THR A 209 -16.23 -14.10 4.49
CA THR A 209 -14.84 -14.10 4.95
C THR A 209 -13.98 -13.39 3.92
N ILE A 210 -13.42 -12.24 4.29
CA ILE A 210 -12.55 -11.44 3.42
C ILE A 210 -11.11 -11.64 3.87
N PRO A 211 -10.24 -12.28 3.06
CA PRO A 211 -8.85 -12.44 3.43
C PRO A 211 -8.09 -11.12 3.28
N THR A 212 -7.09 -10.91 4.14
CA THR A 212 -6.21 -9.71 4.07
C THR A 212 -4.71 -10.02 4.16
N GLY A 213 -4.31 -11.21 4.61
CA GLY A 213 -2.91 -11.62 4.55
C GLY A 213 -2.70 -13.05 4.99
N ILE A 214 -1.53 -13.59 4.64
CA ILE A 214 -1.07 -14.90 5.09
C ILE A 214 0.41 -14.84 5.41
N ASP A 215 0.84 -15.58 6.42
CA ASP A 215 2.26 -15.74 6.72
C ASP A 215 2.54 -17.09 7.38
N LEU A 216 3.81 -17.43 7.58
CA LEU A 216 4.24 -18.69 8.16
C LEU A 216 4.92 -18.47 9.51
N THR A 217 4.53 -19.27 10.49
CA THR A 217 5.23 -19.36 11.78
C THR A 217 6.51 -20.18 11.68
N SER A 218 7.35 -20.08 12.71
CA SER A 218 8.59 -20.83 12.84
C SER A 218 8.37 -22.35 12.85
N ASN A 219 7.21 -22.82 13.31
CA ASN A 219 6.85 -24.23 13.37
C ASN A 219 6.21 -24.76 12.06
N GLY A 220 5.95 -23.89 11.08
CA GLY A 220 5.35 -24.25 9.80
C GLY A 220 3.81 -24.17 9.74
N ASP A 221 3.15 -23.68 10.79
CA ASP A 221 1.72 -23.35 10.73
C ASP A 221 1.50 -22.10 9.87
N ILE A 222 0.47 -22.16 9.04
CA ILE A 222 0.06 -21.07 8.17
C ILE A 222 -0.90 -20.18 8.97
N ILE A 223 -0.54 -18.91 9.11
CA ILE A 223 -1.37 -17.90 9.75
C ILE A 223 -2.15 -17.16 8.68
N MET A 224 -3.47 -17.22 8.74
CA MET A 224 -4.35 -16.52 7.82
C MET A 224 -5.17 -15.47 8.56
N LEU A 225 -5.09 -14.22 8.09
CA LEU A 225 -5.87 -13.10 8.60
C LEU A 225 -7.09 -12.86 7.71
N VAL A 226 -8.26 -12.81 8.33
CA VAL A 226 -9.52 -12.57 7.62
C VAL A 226 -10.40 -11.57 8.38
N ASN A 227 -11.17 -10.78 7.65
CA ASN A 227 -12.23 -9.94 8.19
C ASN A 227 -13.60 -10.58 8.00
N THR A 228 -14.38 -10.59 9.08
CA THR A 228 -15.80 -10.94 9.10
C THR A 228 -16.61 -9.73 9.61
N ARG A 229 -17.43 -9.88 10.66
CA ARG A 229 -17.86 -8.75 11.51
C ARG A 229 -16.73 -8.21 12.38
N LYS A 230 -15.80 -9.08 12.76
CA LYS A 230 -14.58 -8.74 13.49
C LYS A 230 -13.39 -9.41 12.79
N PRO A 231 -12.17 -8.89 12.95
CA PRO A 231 -10.98 -9.57 12.44
C PRO A 231 -10.80 -10.91 13.16
N LEU A 232 -10.44 -11.94 12.40
CA LEU A 232 -10.11 -13.29 12.89
C LEU A 232 -8.72 -13.67 12.40
N LEU A 233 -7.99 -14.40 13.24
CA LEU A 233 -6.71 -15.03 12.92
C LEU A 233 -6.88 -16.55 12.98
N LEU A 234 -6.52 -17.24 11.90
CA LEU A 234 -6.64 -18.68 11.76
C LEU A 234 -5.25 -19.28 11.69
N TRP A 235 -5.03 -20.38 12.42
CA TRP A 235 -3.90 -21.28 12.23
C TRP A 235 -4.38 -22.42 11.36
N LEU A 236 -3.62 -22.71 10.30
CA LEU A 236 -3.87 -23.82 9.41
C LEU A 236 -2.64 -24.72 9.37
N ASP A 237 -2.88 -26.03 9.33
CA ASP A 237 -1.80 -26.97 9.01
C ASP A 237 -1.42 -26.88 7.52
N LYS A 238 -0.36 -27.60 7.14
CA LYS A 238 0.14 -27.67 5.75
C LYS A 238 -0.86 -28.20 4.72
N ASP A 239 -1.94 -28.83 5.18
CA ASP A 239 -3.03 -29.38 4.37
C ASP A 239 -4.24 -28.44 4.32
N GLY A 240 -4.16 -27.28 4.99
CA GLY A 240 -5.19 -26.26 5.03
C GLY A 240 -6.34 -26.61 5.97
N ASN A 241 -6.16 -27.50 6.95
CA ASN A 241 -7.15 -27.72 8.00
C ASN A 241 -6.98 -26.64 9.07
N ILE A 242 -8.10 -26.11 9.57
CA ILE A 242 -8.08 -25.14 10.66
C ILE A 242 -7.74 -25.88 11.96
N THR A 243 -6.65 -25.51 12.60
CA THR A 243 -6.24 -26.03 13.91
C THR A 243 -6.67 -25.11 15.04
N LYS A 244 -6.69 -23.79 14.80
CA LYS A 244 -7.11 -22.77 15.79
C LYS A 244 -7.72 -21.56 15.10
N VAL A 245 -8.69 -20.91 15.77
CA VAL A 245 -9.22 -19.60 15.35
C VAL A 245 -9.43 -18.71 16.55
N VAL A 246 -8.84 -17.52 16.51
CA VAL A 246 -9.11 -16.47 17.49
C VAL A 246 -9.74 -15.26 16.82
N GLY A 247 -10.66 -14.61 17.53
CA GLY A 247 -11.25 -13.34 17.15
C GLY A 247 -10.73 -12.20 18.02
N PHE A 248 -10.55 -11.03 17.41
CA PHE A 248 -10.18 -9.81 18.11
C PHE A 248 -11.41 -9.00 18.50
N ASP A 249 -11.53 -8.69 19.79
CA ASP A 249 -12.61 -7.88 20.35
C ASP A 249 -12.05 -6.58 20.92
N PHE A 250 -12.06 -5.54 20.08
CA PHE A 250 -11.57 -4.20 20.38
C PHE A 250 -12.59 -3.33 21.16
N GLY A 251 -13.79 -3.85 21.45
CA GLY A 251 -14.89 -3.05 22.00
C GLY A 251 -15.49 -2.02 21.02
N MET A 252 -14.97 -1.92 19.79
CA MET A 252 -15.42 -1.02 18.74
C MET A 252 -15.20 -1.65 17.35
N PRO A 253 -15.82 -1.10 16.28
CA PRO A 253 -15.56 -1.56 14.92
C PRO A 253 -14.07 -1.45 14.56
N ALA A 254 -13.53 -2.50 13.97
CA ALA A 254 -12.14 -2.59 13.55
C ALA A 254 -12.03 -3.43 12.27
N LYS A 255 -11.02 -3.14 11.46
CA LYS A 255 -10.60 -3.96 10.33
C LYS A 255 -9.10 -4.21 10.42
N ALA A 256 -8.69 -5.44 10.16
CA ALA A 256 -7.29 -5.79 10.07
C ALA A 256 -6.84 -5.82 8.61
N GLU A 257 -5.68 -5.24 8.32
CA GLU A 257 -5.20 -5.01 6.96
C GLU A 257 -4.08 -5.98 6.56
N LYS A 258 -3.22 -6.39 7.50
CA LYS A 258 -2.11 -7.30 7.20
C LYS A 258 -1.68 -8.10 8.43
N VAL A 259 -1.24 -9.32 8.18
CA VAL A 259 -0.51 -10.14 9.14
C VAL A 259 0.94 -10.27 8.68
N TYR A 260 1.86 -10.29 9.63
CA TYR A 260 3.28 -10.48 9.41
C TYR A 260 3.85 -11.29 10.57
N VAL A 261 4.66 -12.28 10.27
CA VAL A 261 5.30 -13.14 11.24
C VAL A 261 6.80 -12.96 11.15
N ALA A 262 7.40 -12.61 12.28
CA ALA A 262 8.84 -12.45 12.41
C ALA A 262 9.22 -12.66 13.87
N GLU A 263 10.41 -13.25 14.08
CA GLU A 263 11.00 -13.42 15.42
C GLU A 263 10.04 -14.09 16.42
N ASN A 264 9.33 -15.13 15.96
CA ASN A 264 8.35 -15.89 16.74
C ASN A 264 7.19 -15.04 17.29
N ARG A 265 6.84 -13.97 16.58
CA ARG A 265 5.71 -13.09 16.90
C ARG A 265 4.83 -12.91 15.68
N ILE A 266 3.53 -12.84 15.94
CA ILE A 266 2.51 -12.50 14.94
C ILE A 266 2.13 -11.04 15.13
N TYR A 267 2.35 -10.23 14.09
CA TYR A 267 1.97 -8.83 14.04
C TYR A 267 0.72 -8.68 13.17
N VAL A 268 -0.34 -8.09 13.74
CA VAL A 268 -1.57 -7.74 13.03
C VAL A 268 -1.71 -6.23 13.03
N ILE A 269 -1.72 -5.63 11.85
CA ILE A 269 -1.96 -4.19 11.69
C ILE A 269 -3.34 -3.94 11.12
N GLY A 270 -3.94 -2.81 11.46
CA GLY A 270 -5.25 -2.44 10.95
C GLY A 270 -5.69 -1.06 11.41
N HIS A 271 -6.99 -0.80 11.35
CA HIS A 271 -7.59 0.43 11.83
C HIS A 271 -8.86 0.18 12.65
N LEU A 272 -9.00 0.96 13.73
CA LEU A 272 -10.21 1.14 14.52
C LEU A 272 -11.07 2.22 13.87
N ARG A 273 -12.37 2.23 14.19
CA ARG A 273 -13.30 3.28 13.75
C ARG A 273 -13.13 3.56 12.25
N PRO A 274 -13.54 2.63 11.35
CA PRO A 274 -13.26 2.72 9.91
C PRO A 274 -13.71 4.01 9.21
N GLU A 275 -14.47 4.87 9.89
CA GLU A 275 -14.81 6.23 9.49
C GLU A 275 -13.74 7.30 9.84
N LEU A 276 -12.90 7.04 10.85
CA LEU A 276 -11.78 7.89 11.30
C LEU A 276 -10.40 7.31 10.96
N PHE A 277 -10.33 6.00 10.68
CA PHE A 277 -9.11 5.30 10.29
C PHE A 277 -7.99 5.45 11.33
N GLU A 278 -8.27 5.06 12.58
CA GLU A 278 -7.31 5.13 13.66
C GLU A 278 -6.42 3.86 13.68
N PRO A 279 -5.12 3.93 13.39
CA PRO A 279 -4.34 2.71 13.21
C PRO A 279 -4.03 1.99 14.52
N PHE A 280 -3.95 0.67 14.44
CA PHE A 280 -3.55 -0.18 15.55
C PHE A 280 -2.52 -1.23 15.12
N ILE A 281 -1.80 -1.74 16.11
CA ILE A 281 -0.98 -2.94 16.01
C ILE A 281 -1.34 -3.85 17.18
N VAL A 282 -1.61 -5.11 16.89
CA VAL A 282 -1.74 -6.19 17.86
C VAL A 282 -0.58 -7.16 17.64
N VAL A 283 0.12 -7.51 18.70
CA VAL A 283 1.24 -8.45 18.67
C VAL A 283 0.90 -9.64 19.55
N LEU A 284 1.06 -10.83 18.99
CA LEU A 284 0.88 -12.11 19.65
C LEU A 284 2.17 -12.91 19.60
N ASP A 285 2.30 -13.89 20.49
CA ASP A 285 3.21 -15.02 20.24
C ASP A 285 2.62 -15.95 19.16
N GLU A 286 3.42 -16.93 18.70
CA GLU A 286 2.96 -17.91 17.69
C GLU A 286 1.84 -18.83 18.20
N ASP A 287 1.69 -18.98 19.51
CA ASP A 287 0.57 -19.68 20.12
C ASP A 287 -0.71 -18.84 20.15
N GLY A 288 -0.66 -17.56 19.77
CA GLY A 288 -1.82 -16.66 19.71
C GLY A 288 -2.17 -15.99 21.04
N ASN A 289 -1.26 -15.96 22.01
CA ASN A 289 -1.40 -15.18 23.23
C ASN A 289 -1.02 -13.72 22.98
N LEU A 290 -1.79 -12.79 23.55
CA LEU A 290 -1.52 -11.36 23.42
C LEU A 290 -0.22 -10.99 24.13
N ILE A 291 0.74 -10.40 23.41
CA ILE A 291 1.93 -9.78 23.99
C ILE A 291 1.62 -8.32 24.31
N TRP A 292 1.20 -7.55 23.30
CA TRP A 292 0.75 -6.17 23.48
C TRP A 292 -0.18 -5.74 22.35
N ALA A 293 -1.00 -4.72 22.61
CA ALA A 293 -1.78 -4.04 21.59
C ALA A 293 -1.74 -2.53 21.83
N LYS A 294 -1.48 -1.77 20.77
CA LYS A 294 -1.40 -0.31 20.82
C LYS A 294 -2.14 0.31 19.65
N ARG A 295 -2.69 1.50 19.88
CA ARG A 295 -3.27 2.37 18.85
C ARG A 295 -2.48 3.66 18.75
N TYR A 296 -2.63 4.32 17.61
CA TYR A 296 -1.82 5.47 17.25
C TYR A 296 -2.72 6.57 16.64
N PRO A 297 -3.51 7.28 17.46
CA PRO A 297 -4.63 8.13 17.02
C PRO A 297 -4.27 9.31 16.11
N ASN A 298 -3.01 9.75 16.11
CA ASN A 298 -2.51 10.86 15.27
C ASN A 298 -1.59 10.37 14.14
N SER A 299 -1.59 9.07 13.87
CA SER A 299 -0.57 8.40 13.10
C SER A 299 -1.13 7.97 11.75
N GLY A 300 -1.19 8.90 10.81
CA GLY A 300 -1.70 8.59 9.47
C GLY A 300 -3.13 8.03 9.44
N TYR A 301 -3.52 7.55 8.26
CA TYR A 301 -4.85 7.14 7.85
C TYR A 301 -4.88 5.61 7.70
N ASP A 302 -4.06 5.02 6.82
CA ASP A 302 -4.05 3.56 6.60
C ASP A 302 -2.66 2.96 6.78
N PHE A 303 -2.52 1.95 7.64
CA PHE A 303 -1.36 1.05 7.63
C PHE A 303 -1.49 0.05 6.47
N VAL A 304 -0.46 -0.04 5.63
CA VAL A 304 -0.45 -0.82 4.39
C VAL A 304 0.61 -1.92 4.40
N SER A 305 1.75 -1.67 5.05
CA SER A 305 2.80 -2.68 5.17
C SER A 305 3.53 -2.58 6.50
N ILE A 306 4.08 -3.72 6.91
CA ILE A 306 4.87 -3.92 8.10
C ILE A 306 6.09 -4.75 7.70
N ALA A 307 7.24 -4.44 8.28
CA ALA A 307 8.47 -5.22 8.16
C ALA A 307 9.31 -4.96 9.41
N SER A 308 10.25 -5.84 9.73
CA SER A 308 11.19 -5.62 10.83
C SER A 308 12.62 -5.96 10.43
N ASP A 309 13.57 -5.38 11.15
CA ASP A 309 14.88 -5.98 11.33
C ASP A 309 15.02 -6.51 12.75
N VAL A 310 16.22 -6.92 13.14
CA VAL A 310 16.50 -7.51 14.47
C VAL A 310 16.10 -6.59 15.62
N GLU A 311 16.17 -5.27 15.43
CA GLU A 311 15.99 -4.30 16.53
C GLU A 311 14.64 -3.59 16.47
N TYR A 312 14.09 -3.34 15.28
CA TYR A 312 12.97 -2.42 15.11
C TYR A 312 11.86 -2.95 14.23
N LEU A 313 10.69 -2.37 14.43
CA LEU A 313 9.54 -2.53 13.56
C LEU A 313 9.38 -1.29 12.68
N TYR A 314 9.08 -1.50 11.42
CA TYR A 314 8.82 -0.45 10.45
C TYR A 314 7.41 -0.62 9.89
N ILE A 315 6.66 0.48 9.83
CA ILE A 315 5.31 0.52 9.30
C ILE A 315 5.26 1.55 8.16
N LEU A 316 4.66 1.14 7.06
CA LEU A 316 4.33 2.01 5.94
C LEU A 316 2.82 2.26 5.93
N GLY A 317 2.43 3.51 5.80
CA GLY A 317 1.05 3.91 5.64
C GLY A 317 0.86 5.21 4.89
N LYS A 318 -0.40 5.65 4.82
CA LYS A 318 -0.81 6.94 4.24
C LYS A 318 -1.00 7.96 5.35
N SER A 319 -0.55 9.21 5.20
CA SER A 319 -0.85 10.28 6.17
C SER A 319 -2.28 10.84 6.00
N GLY A 320 -2.71 11.76 6.89
CA GLY A 320 -3.89 12.60 6.65
C GLY A 320 -5.22 12.08 7.21
N SER A 321 -5.22 11.47 8.39
CA SER A 321 -6.45 11.26 9.17
C SER A 321 -7.04 12.60 9.64
N THR A 322 -8.36 12.62 9.86
CA THR A 322 -9.08 13.77 10.42
C THR A 322 -8.65 14.12 11.85
N LEU A 323 -7.88 13.24 12.48
CA LEU A 323 -7.33 13.38 13.83
C LEU A 323 -5.90 13.97 13.82
N GLN A 324 -5.25 14.08 12.66
CA GLN A 324 -3.90 14.64 12.58
C GLN A 324 -3.92 16.16 12.83
N GLU A 325 -3.17 16.62 13.84
CA GLU A 325 -3.05 18.03 14.19
C GLU A 325 -2.56 18.91 13.01
N GLY A 326 -3.11 20.12 12.90
CA GLY A 326 -2.57 21.18 12.04
C GLY A 326 -2.88 21.08 10.54
N LYS A 327 -3.91 20.33 10.13
CA LYS A 327 -4.33 20.26 8.71
C LYS A 327 -5.75 20.74 8.45
N GLU A 328 -5.85 21.87 7.76
CA GLU A 328 -6.97 22.17 6.86
C GLU A 328 -6.61 21.58 5.48
N GLY A 329 -7.05 20.34 5.18
CA GLY A 329 -6.85 19.72 3.86
C GLY A 329 -6.36 18.27 3.88
N TYR A 330 -7.06 17.40 3.15
CA TYR A 330 -6.88 15.95 3.07
C TYR A 330 -5.70 15.51 2.18
N GLU A 331 -4.51 16.08 2.36
CA GLU A 331 -3.34 15.59 1.63
C GLU A 331 -2.80 14.32 2.30
N ARG A 332 -3.17 13.18 1.71
CA ARG A 332 -2.55 11.89 1.97
C ARG A 332 -1.13 11.93 1.40
N ARG A 333 -0.13 11.51 2.17
CA ARG A 333 1.28 11.39 1.75
C ARG A 333 1.86 10.07 2.23
N VAL A 334 3.07 9.71 1.80
CA VAL A 334 3.78 8.54 2.33
C VAL A 334 4.11 8.79 3.79
N TRP A 335 3.76 7.86 4.66
CA TRP A 335 4.10 7.93 6.07
C TRP A 335 4.83 6.66 6.50
N VAL A 336 6.01 6.85 7.08
CA VAL A 336 6.85 5.76 7.57
C VAL A 336 7.06 5.95 9.05
N LEU A 337 6.86 4.88 9.81
CA LEU A 337 6.96 4.84 11.26
C LEU A 337 7.98 3.77 11.67
N SER A 338 8.93 4.14 12.52
CA SER A 338 9.78 3.20 13.24
C SER A 338 9.39 3.10 14.70
N LEU A 339 9.26 1.87 15.17
CA LEU A 339 8.95 1.49 16.54
C LEU A 339 10.05 0.58 17.10
N ASP A 340 10.20 0.57 18.43
CA ASP A 340 10.83 -0.57 19.09
C ASP A 340 9.92 -1.81 19.09
N LYS A 341 10.41 -2.93 19.59
CA LYS A 341 9.67 -4.22 19.61
C LYS A 341 8.53 -4.24 20.63
N GLU A 342 8.49 -3.25 21.52
CA GLU A 342 7.42 -2.99 22.49
C GLU A 342 6.36 -2.04 21.91
N GLY A 343 6.54 -1.56 20.68
CA GLY A 343 5.60 -0.69 19.98
C GLY A 343 5.69 0.80 20.38
N ASN A 344 6.77 1.23 21.01
CA ASN A 344 7.00 2.64 21.30
C ASN A 344 7.60 3.37 20.09
N PRO A 345 7.10 4.58 19.77
CA PRO A 345 7.63 5.42 18.71
C PRO A 345 9.10 5.80 18.90
N ARG A 346 9.93 5.54 17.88
CA ARG A 346 11.28 6.09 17.77
C ARG A 346 11.30 7.35 16.91
N TRP A 347 10.77 7.22 15.72
CA TRP A 347 10.63 8.33 14.77
C TRP A 347 9.52 8.02 13.78
N ASN A 348 8.99 9.08 13.17
CA ASN A 348 8.08 8.95 12.04
C ASN A 348 8.37 10.05 11.01
N ARG A 349 8.08 9.78 9.74
CA ARG A 349 8.30 10.70 8.62
C ARG A 349 7.11 10.71 7.69
N VAL A 350 6.54 11.88 7.48
CA VAL A 350 5.60 12.15 6.39
C VAL A 350 6.40 12.76 5.24
N THR A 351 6.53 12.03 4.14
CA THR A 351 7.34 12.40 2.97
C THR A 351 6.59 12.10 1.67
N GLY A 352 7.21 12.44 0.55
CA GLY A 352 6.60 12.31 -0.76
C GLY A 352 5.51 13.34 -1.02
N ASP A 353 4.97 13.27 -2.23
CA ASP A 353 3.96 14.21 -2.72
C ASP A 353 2.57 13.74 -2.28
N SER A 354 1.56 14.59 -2.50
CA SER A 354 0.16 14.20 -2.29
C SER A 354 -0.17 12.94 -3.09
N ILE A 355 -0.70 11.92 -2.41
CA ILE A 355 -1.07 10.62 -2.95
C ILE A 355 -2.58 10.46 -3.12
N VAL A 356 -3.35 11.55 -3.20
CA VAL A 356 -4.83 11.46 -3.32
C VAL A 356 -5.27 10.64 -4.53
N MET A 357 -4.48 10.63 -5.61
CA MET A 357 -4.69 9.79 -6.81
C MET A 357 -3.65 8.65 -6.95
N ASN A 358 -2.83 8.42 -5.92
CA ASN A 358 -1.67 7.53 -5.98
C ASN A 358 -1.83 6.33 -5.03
N GLU A 359 -1.21 5.20 -5.39
CA GLU A 359 -1.25 3.95 -4.62
C GLU A 359 0.13 3.65 -4.00
N LEU A 360 0.15 3.15 -2.76
CA LEU A 360 1.39 2.65 -2.14
C LEU A 360 1.62 1.22 -2.64
N GLY A 361 2.81 0.93 -3.16
CA GLY A 361 3.17 -0.42 -3.58
C GLY A 361 3.55 -1.29 -2.38
N GLY A 362 4.41 -0.78 -1.50
CA GLY A 362 4.75 -1.47 -0.26
C GLY A 362 6.12 -1.05 0.28
N MET A 363 6.65 -1.88 1.18
CA MET A 363 7.93 -1.67 1.82
C MET A 363 8.75 -2.97 1.91
N ALA A 364 10.06 -2.83 1.82
CA ALA A 364 11.03 -3.86 2.16
C ALA A 364 12.16 -3.24 3.00
N VAL A 365 12.83 -4.03 3.83
CA VAL A 365 13.87 -3.54 4.75
C VAL A 365 15.11 -4.41 4.60
N ASP A 366 16.25 -3.76 4.41
CA ASP A 366 17.58 -4.39 4.44
C ASP A 366 18.59 -3.38 5.03
N GLU A 367 19.53 -2.84 4.25
CA GLU A 367 20.38 -1.72 4.67
C GLU A 367 19.54 -0.45 4.94
N TYR A 368 18.57 -0.20 4.06
CA TYR A 368 17.59 0.88 4.17
C TYR A 368 16.17 0.33 4.32
N ILE A 369 15.25 1.26 4.58
CA ILE A 369 13.82 1.06 4.41
C ILE A 369 13.47 1.50 3.00
N TYR A 370 13.11 0.56 2.13
CA TYR A 370 12.72 0.82 0.75
C TYR A 370 11.22 0.94 0.64
N VAL A 371 10.74 2.04 0.06
CA VAL A 371 9.31 2.30 -0.15
C VAL A 371 9.03 2.51 -1.62
N THR A 372 7.95 1.91 -2.12
CA THR A 372 7.47 2.09 -3.49
C THR A 372 6.07 2.68 -3.51
N TYR A 373 5.81 3.60 -4.44
CA TYR A 373 4.47 4.14 -4.66
C TYR A 373 4.30 4.67 -6.08
N TYR A 374 3.06 4.62 -6.58
CA TYR A 374 2.70 5.21 -7.87
C TYR A 374 2.67 6.74 -7.76
N ARG A 375 3.11 7.46 -8.78
CA ARG A 375 2.95 8.91 -8.88
C ARG A 375 2.41 9.27 -10.25
N ASN A 376 1.25 9.93 -10.27
CA ASN A 376 0.78 10.65 -11.44
C ASN A 376 1.36 12.07 -11.43
N ALA A 377 2.26 12.39 -12.37
CA ALA A 377 2.83 13.73 -12.51
C ALA A 377 2.49 14.33 -13.88
N LEU A 378 2.51 15.66 -13.97
CA LEU A 378 2.32 16.40 -15.24
C LEU A 378 3.29 15.97 -16.36
N ARG A 379 4.39 15.30 -16.02
CA ARG A 379 5.42 14.79 -16.95
C ARG A 379 5.36 13.28 -17.19
N GLY A 380 4.39 12.57 -16.64
CA GLY A 380 4.24 11.12 -16.82
C GLY A 380 3.80 10.38 -15.55
N ALA A 381 3.25 9.20 -15.76
CA ALA A 381 2.90 8.23 -14.72
C ALA A 381 4.11 7.32 -14.46
N GLY A 382 4.51 7.18 -13.19
CA GLY A 382 5.69 6.39 -12.84
C GLY A 382 5.61 5.74 -11.46
N VAL A 383 6.53 4.83 -11.19
CA VAL A 383 6.75 4.27 -9.84
C VAL A 383 7.92 5.02 -9.21
N VAL A 384 7.66 5.56 -8.03
CA VAL A 384 8.69 6.15 -7.18
C VAL A 384 9.24 5.08 -6.26
N PHE A 385 10.56 5.02 -6.20
CA PHE A 385 11.35 4.23 -5.27
C PHE A 385 12.07 5.19 -4.32
N MET A 386 12.10 4.85 -3.04
CA MET A 386 12.74 5.66 -2.01
C MET A 386 13.48 4.76 -1.04
N ALA A 387 14.76 5.03 -0.81
CA ALA A 387 15.52 4.48 0.30
C ALA A 387 15.57 5.47 1.46
N ILE A 388 15.14 5.03 2.64
CA ILE A 388 15.08 5.82 3.87
C ILE A 388 16.03 5.18 4.88
N GLY A 389 16.89 5.99 5.50
CA GLY A 389 17.80 5.54 6.54
C GLY A 389 17.03 5.00 7.74
N LYS A 390 17.53 3.96 8.38
CA LYS A 390 16.90 3.35 9.57
C LYS A 390 16.83 4.29 10.77
N ASP A 391 17.63 5.35 10.76
CA ASP A 391 17.62 6.47 11.70
C ASP A 391 16.56 7.55 11.37
N GLY A 392 15.81 7.36 10.28
CA GLY A 392 14.76 8.27 9.83
C GLY A 392 15.26 9.41 8.95
N HIS A 393 16.52 9.39 8.49
CA HIS A 393 16.94 10.32 7.44
C HIS A 393 16.25 9.96 6.12
N VAL A 394 15.56 10.94 5.54
CA VAL A 394 14.84 10.80 4.27
C VAL A 394 15.51 11.63 3.18
N PRO A 395 15.42 11.21 1.90
CA PRO A 395 16.06 11.92 0.79
C PRO A 395 15.37 13.24 0.41
N CYS A 396 14.17 13.52 0.92
CA CYS A 396 13.35 14.66 0.52
C CYS A 396 12.71 15.33 1.74
N PRO A 397 12.25 16.59 1.61
CA PRO A 397 11.61 17.30 2.71
C PRO A 397 10.50 16.46 3.34
N SER A 398 10.53 16.40 4.67
CA SER A 398 9.55 15.66 5.44
C SER A 398 9.14 16.42 6.68
N ASN A 399 7.95 16.09 7.17
CA ASN A 399 7.48 16.55 8.45
C ASN A 399 7.44 15.35 9.40
N SER A 400 7.62 15.62 10.68
CA SER A 400 7.56 14.62 11.75
C SER A 400 6.46 15.03 12.72
N PRO A 401 5.18 14.74 12.42
CA PRO A 401 4.09 15.03 13.35
C PRO A 401 4.34 14.33 14.69
N THR A 402 3.85 14.95 15.76
CA THR A 402 3.88 14.33 17.09
C THR A 402 3.14 13.00 17.04
N LEU A 403 3.81 11.95 17.51
CA LEU A 403 3.25 10.62 17.55
C LEU A 403 3.06 10.18 18.99
N ILE A 404 1.87 9.68 19.27
CA ILE A 404 1.50 9.09 20.55
C ILE A 404 1.16 7.63 20.29
N ALA A 405 1.66 6.76 21.16
CA ALA A 405 1.22 5.37 21.23
C ALA A 405 0.40 5.20 22.50
N GLU A 406 -0.81 4.69 22.34
CA GLU A 406 -1.71 4.43 23.45
C GLU A 406 -1.93 2.93 23.59
N GLN A 407 -1.95 2.43 24.82
CA GLN A 407 -2.33 1.06 25.08
C GLN A 407 -3.76 0.83 24.58
N LEU A 408 -3.98 -0.30 23.92
CA LEU A 408 -5.27 -0.70 23.39
C LEU A 408 -5.72 -1.98 24.09
N ASP A 409 -6.88 -1.92 24.75
CA ASP A 409 -7.49 -3.09 25.37
C ASP A 409 -8.16 -3.96 24.31
N VAL A 410 -7.49 -5.05 23.93
CA VAL A 410 -8.02 -6.04 22.97
C VAL A 410 -8.23 -7.36 23.69
N LYS A 411 -9.45 -7.90 23.60
CA LYS A 411 -9.74 -9.24 24.08
C LYS A 411 -9.59 -10.23 22.94
N ILE A 412 -8.76 -11.24 23.15
CA ILE A 412 -8.60 -12.38 22.23
C ILE A 412 -9.49 -13.50 22.74
N LYS A 413 -10.32 -14.06 21.86
CA LYS A 413 -11.27 -15.11 22.21
C LYS A 413 -11.27 -16.18 21.16
N ASP A 414 -11.38 -17.44 21.58
CA ASP A 414 -11.69 -18.51 20.66
C ASP A 414 -13.07 -18.27 20.03
N VAL A 415 -13.17 -18.55 18.74
CA VAL A 415 -14.41 -18.40 17.99
C VAL A 415 -14.68 -19.64 17.16
N LYS A 416 -15.95 -19.81 16.78
CA LYS A 416 -16.33 -20.89 15.87
C LYS A 416 -15.58 -20.72 14.54
N PRO A 417 -14.89 -21.75 14.04
CA PRO A 417 -14.19 -21.67 12.77
C PRO A 417 -15.18 -21.46 11.60
N PRO A 418 -14.75 -20.79 10.52
CA PRO A 418 -15.52 -20.78 9.27
C PRO A 418 -15.66 -22.20 8.71
N SER A 419 -16.68 -22.42 7.88
CA SER A 419 -16.81 -23.69 7.17
C SER A 419 -15.71 -23.81 6.12
N VAL A 420 -15.09 -25.00 6.06
CA VAL A 420 -14.08 -25.34 5.06
C VAL A 420 -14.70 -26.26 4.02
N SER A 421 -14.39 -26.04 2.75
CA SER A 421 -14.81 -26.93 1.66
C SER A 421 -13.75 -27.00 0.58
N ASP A 422 -13.49 -28.21 0.09
CA ASP A 422 -12.64 -28.40 -1.09
C ASP A 422 -13.28 -27.77 -2.31
N ILE A 423 -12.46 -27.15 -3.15
CA ILE A 423 -12.91 -26.52 -4.38
C ILE A 423 -12.04 -26.98 -5.55
N LYS A 424 -12.60 -26.92 -6.74
CA LYS A 424 -11.85 -27.16 -7.97
C LYS A 424 -11.21 -25.85 -8.45
N VAL A 425 -9.99 -25.96 -8.96
CA VAL A 425 -9.27 -24.89 -9.63
C VAL A 425 -8.86 -25.42 -10.98
N GLU A 426 -9.16 -24.68 -12.05
CA GLU A 426 -8.63 -24.99 -13.37
C GLU A 426 -7.32 -24.23 -13.56
N VAL A 427 -6.34 -24.92 -14.12
CA VAL A 427 -4.99 -24.39 -14.35
C VAL A 427 -4.64 -24.54 -15.81
N TYR A 428 -4.16 -23.48 -16.42
CA TYR A 428 -3.74 -23.46 -17.81
C TYR A 428 -2.29 -23.01 -17.89
N GLN A 429 -1.47 -23.78 -18.62
CA GLN A 429 -0.11 -23.36 -18.95
C GLN A 429 -0.17 -22.14 -19.89
N LEU A 430 0.68 -21.15 -19.61
CA LEU A 430 0.84 -19.98 -20.46
C LEU A 430 2.12 -20.08 -21.28
N ASP A 431 2.03 -19.61 -22.52
CA ASP A 431 3.21 -19.17 -23.26
C ASP A 431 3.60 -17.80 -22.72
N ALA A 432 4.79 -17.71 -22.13
CA ALA A 432 5.22 -16.56 -21.37
C ALA A 432 6.63 -16.14 -21.75
N ARG A 433 6.84 -14.84 -21.87
CA ARG A 433 8.16 -14.26 -22.17
C ARG A 433 8.31 -12.89 -21.53
N SER A 434 9.56 -12.50 -21.33
CA SER A 434 9.93 -11.14 -20.96
C SER A 434 10.43 -10.36 -22.17
N ARG A 435 10.18 -9.04 -22.19
CA ARG A 435 10.75 -8.11 -23.17
C ARG A 435 11.22 -6.86 -22.44
N GLU A 436 12.35 -6.29 -22.83
CA GLU A 436 12.81 -5.01 -22.27
C GLU A 436 11.76 -3.91 -22.44
N LEU A 437 11.59 -3.11 -21.39
CA LEU A 437 10.76 -1.91 -21.40
C LEU A 437 11.62 -0.70 -21.67
N ASP A 438 11.08 0.18 -22.50
CA ASP A 438 11.62 1.53 -22.63
C ASP A 438 11.12 2.36 -21.43
N ILE A 439 12.06 2.74 -20.57
CA ILE A 439 11.76 3.51 -19.36
C ILE A 439 12.60 4.77 -19.29
N SER A 440 12.03 5.81 -18.69
CA SER A 440 12.70 7.07 -18.39
C SER A 440 12.82 7.29 -16.90
N GLU A 441 13.90 7.96 -16.50
CA GLU A 441 14.20 8.28 -15.10
C GLU A 441 13.88 9.75 -14.81
N ALA A 442 13.39 10.03 -13.60
CA ALA A 442 13.27 11.37 -13.06
C ALA A 442 13.62 11.40 -11.56
N ILE A 443 14.31 12.46 -11.13
CA ILE A 443 14.65 12.69 -9.72
C ILE A 443 13.56 13.55 -9.08
N PRO A 444 12.70 12.99 -8.21
CA PRO A 444 11.49 13.71 -7.77
C PRO A 444 11.74 14.84 -6.77
N CYS A 445 13.00 15.16 -6.44
CA CYS A 445 13.38 16.14 -5.41
C CYS A 445 14.26 17.28 -5.94
N GLU A 446 14.43 17.38 -7.25
CA GLU A 446 15.01 18.59 -7.85
C GLU A 446 13.97 19.73 -7.84
N ASN A 447 14.27 20.77 -7.06
CA ASN A 447 13.54 22.03 -7.11
C ASN A 447 13.62 22.56 -8.54
N VAL A 448 12.46 22.72 -9.20
CA VAL A 448 12.36 23.54 -10.41
C VAL A 448 12.81 24.95 -10.01
N LYS A 449 14.05 25.31 -10.38
CA LYS A 449 14.51 26.70 -10.28
C LYS A 449 13.50 27.55 -11.03
N THR A 450 12.82 28.43 -10.29
CA THR A 450 11.99 29.51 -10.80
C THR A 450 12.68 30.16 -11.99
N THR A 451 12.07 30.06 -13.16
CA THR A 451 12.45 30.83 -14.34
C THR A 451 12.32 32.30 -13.99
N THR A 452 13.45 32.95 -13.68
CA THR A 452 13.51 34.40 -13.61
C THR A 452 13.31 34.91 -15.02
N THR A 453 12.10 35.35 -15.33
CA THR A 453 11.82 36.10 -16.55
C THR A 453 12.74 37.31 -16.55
N LYS A 454 13.77 37.28 -17.39
CA LYS A 454 14.57 38.47 -17.73
C LYS A 454 13.62 39.50 -18.32
N GLN A 455 13.22 40.48 -17.53
CA GLN A 455 12.55 41.65 -18.04
C GLN A 455 13.63 42.56 -18.66
N SER A 456 13.53 42.68 -19.97
CA SER A 456 14.29 43.57 -20.84
C SER A 456 14.23 45.01 -20.34
N THR A 457 15.41 45.61 -20.19
CA THR A 457 15.67 47.03 -19.98
C THR A 457 15.13 47.91 -21.11
N LEU A 458 14.47 49.02 -20.78
CA LEU A 458 14.53 50.29 -21.51
C LEU A 458 14.50 51.43 -20.49
N SER A 459 15.44 52.36 -20.65
CA SER A 459 15.93 53.32 -19.66
C SER A 459 15.20 54.70 -19.74
N PRO A 460 15.62 55.78 -19.04
CA PRO A 460 14.74 56.57 -18.17
C PRO A 460 14.50 58.00 -18.68
N THR A 461 13.57 58.76 -18.09
CA THR A 461 13.58 60.23 -18.22
C THR A 461 13.12 60.94 -16.94
N LYS A 462 14.10 61.62 -16.32
CA LYS A 462 14.10 62.88 -15.54
C LYS A 462 13.38 63.00 -14.18
N SER A 463 14.25 63.17 -13.17
CA SER A 463 14.16 63.84 -11.85
C SER A 463 13.85 65.36 -11.93
N PRO A 464 13.97 66.17 -10.84
CA PRO A 464 13.44 66.11 -9.47
C PRO A 464 12.94 67.50 -8.94
N THR A 465 12.28 67.53 -7.77
CA THR A 465 12.46 68.56 -6.70
C THR A 465 11.73 68.09 -5.43
N GLU A 466 12.41 67.83 -4.29
CA GLU A 466 12.71 68.79 -3.19
C GLU A 466 11.43 69.36 -2.52
N THR A 467 11.22 69.45 -1.20
CA THR A 467 12.08 69.40 -0.01
C THR A 467 11.19 69.43 1.27
N LYS A 468 11.61 68.68 2.32
CA LYS A 468 11.41 68.81 3.80
C LYS A 468 10.04 69.19 4.40
N SER A 469 9.63 68.44 5.44
CA SER A 469 9.83 68.79 6.87
C SER A 469 8.82 68.13 7.83
N LYS A 470 9.35 67.56 8.94
CA LYS A 470 8.88 67.43 10.37
C LYS A 470 7.36 67.44 10.67
N THR A 471 6.82 66.65 11.61
CA THR A 471 6.84 66.84 13.10
C THR A 471 5.94 65.72 13.70
N THR A 472 6.42 64.76 14.52
CA THR A 472 6.42 64.63 16.00
C THR A 472 5.09 64.27 16.72
N THR A 473 5.18 63.29 17.66
CA THR A 473 4.41 63.05 18.93
C THR A 473 2.91 62.66 18.85
N SER A 474 2.28 61.86 19.74
CA SER A 474 2.62 61.13 20.98
C SER A 474 1.39 60.32 21.49
N ASN A 475 1.65 59.20 22.20
CA ASN A 475 1.03 58.68 23.46
C ASN A 475 -0.46 58.24 23.51
N GLU A 476 -0.74 56.97 23.86
CA GLU A 476 -1.18 56.42 25.20
C GLU A 476 -2.68 56.63 25.47
N GLU A 477 -3.50 55.82 26.16
CA GLU A 477 -3.52 54.46 26.74
C GLU A 477 -4.94 54.30 27.43
N ILE A 478 -5.33 53.08 27.86
CA ILE A 478 -6.29 52.75 28.97
C ILE A 478 -7.83 52.63 28.74
N ILE A 479 -8.29 51.36 28.66
CA ILE A 479 -9.23 50.56 29.51
C ILE A 479 -10.49 51.20 30.17
N LYS A 480 -11.68 50.56 29.99
CA LYS A 480 -12.56 50.02 31.08
C LYS A 480 -13.81 49.18 30.63
N ILE A 481 -13.81 47.89 31.05
CA ILE A 481 -14.82 47.06 31.79
C ILE A 481 -16.29 46.93 31.26
N LEU A 482 -16.76 45.69 30.97
CA LEU A 482 -17.78 44.94 31.76
C LEU A 482 -18.17 43.55 31.19
N THR A 483 -18.18 42.61 32.13
CA THR A 483 -18.41 41.17 32.13
C THR A 483 -19.90 40.80 32.11
N LYS A 484 -20.25 39.63 31.54
CA LYS A 484 -21.16 38.68 32.20
C LYS A 484 -21.10 37.26 31.61
N THR A 485 -20.82 36.32 32.50
CA THR A 485 -20.82 34.87 32.37
C THR A 485 -22.23 34.32 32.61
N GLN A 486 -22.63 33.22 31.95
CA GLN A 486 -23.24 32.06 32.62
C GLN A 486 -23.36 30.83 31.72
N THR A 487 -23.29 29.67 32.39
CA THR A 487 -22.91 28.33 31.94
C THR A 487 -24.11 27.36 31.95
N SER A 488 -24.07 26.38 31.04
CA SER A 488 -24.49 24.95 31.13
C SER A 488 -25.77 24.49 31.86
N LYS A 489 -26.59 23.67 31.18
CA LYS A 489 -27.26 22.42 31.67
C LYS A 489 -27.52 21.47 30.48
N GLU A 490 -26.89 20.30 30.41
CA GLU A 490 -27.42 18.95 30.77
C GLU A 490 -28.69 18.50 30.03
N TYR A 491 -28.56 17.41 29.25
CA TYR A 491 -29.67 16.67 28.62
C TYR A 491 -29.78 15.26 29.22
N THR A 492 -30.97 14.95 29.76
CA THR A 492 -31.32 13.65 30.35
C THR A 492 -32.18 12.83 29.38
N LYS A 493 -31.95 11.51 29.37
CA LYS A 493 -32.72 10.44 28.69
C LYS A 493 -34.18 10.34 29.16
N THR A 494 -35.08 9.92 28.26
CA THR A 494 -36.26 9.09 28.59
C THR A 494 -36.66 8.18 27.41
N THR A 495 -37.33 7.09 27.73
CA THR A 495 -37.40 5.80 27.02
C THR A 495 -38.83 5.49 26.52
N SER A 496 -38.94 4.87 25.33
CA SER A 496 -39.91 3.81 24.90
C SER A 496 -41.44 4.02 24.93
N GLN A 497 -42.12 3.81 23.79
CA GLN A 497 -43.01 2.64 23.54
C GLN A 497 -43.53 2.52 22.08
N LYS A 498 -44.05 1.32 21.75
CA LYS A 498 -44.17 0.60 20.45
C LYS A 498 -45.35 1.00 19.51
N SER A 499 -45.08 0.87 18.19
CA SER A 499 -45.79 0.22 17.04
C SER A 499 -47.34 0.22 16.94
N PRO A 500 -47.97 0.32 15.73
CA PRO A 500 -47.86 -0.71 14.68
C PRO A 500 -47.83 -0.25 13.20
N SER A 501 -47.61 -1.25 12.35
CA SER A 501 -47.46 -1.31 10.89
C SER A 501 -48.65 -0.80 10.06
N ASN A 502 -48.38 -0.15 8.91
CA ASN A 502 -48.81 -0.64 7.59
C ASN A 502 -48.27 0.22 6.42
N THR A 503 -47.76 -0.50 5.43
CA THR A 503 -47.87 -0.34 3.97
C THR A 503 -48.38 1.01 3.43
N GLN A 504 -47.52 1.76 2.73
CA GLN A 504 -47.73 2.28 1.36
C GLN A 504 -46.62 3.26 0.95
N SER A 505 -46.05 3.01 -0.23
CA SER A 505 -45.08 3.83 -0.94
C SER A 505 -45.68 5.16 -1.43
N PRO A 506 -45.01 6.32 -1.27
CA PRO A 506 -45.45 7.55 -1.92
C PRO A 506 -44.69 7.81 -3.22
N LYS A 507 -45.48 8.09 -4.26
CA LYS A 507 -45.09 8.69 -5.54
C LYS A 507 -44.31 9.99 -5.29
N ARG A 508 -43.19 10.17 -6.00
CA ARG A 508 -42.52 11.48 -6.11
C ARG A 508 -43.14 12.25 -7.26
N GLU A 509 -43.87 13.32 -6.93
CA GLU A 509 -44.25 14.37 -7.86
C GLU A 509 -43.03 15.29 -8.10
N GLY A 510 -42.84 15.66 -9.36
CA GLY A 510 -41.73 16.50 -9.81
C GLY A 510 -42.04 17.98 -9.66
N THR A 511 -41.00 18.74 -9.32
CA THR A 511 -40.98 20.20 -9.46
C THR A 511 -39.79 20.59 -10.33
N CYS A 512 -40.11 21.15 -11.49
CA CYS A 512 -39.18 21.72 -12.46
C CYS A 512 -38.52 23.00 -11.91
N GLY A 513 -37.20 23.09 -12.01
CA GLY A 513 -36.43 24.33 -11.92
C GLY A 513 -35.72 24.60 -13.27
N PRO A 514 -35.43 25.85 -13.63
CA PRO A 514 -35.06 26.22 -15.00
C PRO A 514 -33.64 25.75 -15.35
N GLY A 515 -33.53 24.87 -16.35
CA GLY A 515 -32.27 24.45 -16.94
C GLY A 515 -31.80 25.44 -18.00
N ILE A 516 -30.59 25.98 -17.83
CA ILE A 516 -29.89 26.76 -18.83
C ILE A 516 -29.27 25.78 -19.84
N PHE A 517 -29.77 25.81 -21.08
CA PHE A 517 -29.18 25.10 -22.22
C PHE A 517 -28.13 26.00 -22.89
N ILE A 518 -26.86 25.58 -22.87
CA ILE A 518 -25.80 26.17 -23.67
C ILE A 518 -25.64 25.33 -24.94
N LEU A 519 -26.05 25.88 -26.09
CA LEU A 519 -25.79 25.34 -27.41
C LEU A 519 -24.39 25.74 -27.86
N ILE A 520 -23.52 24.76 -28.10
CA ILE A 520 -22.21 24.95 -28.76
C ILE A 520 -22.37 24.53 -30.23
N PRO A 521 -22.16 25.43 -31.22
CA PRO A 521 -22.23 25.05 -32.62
C PRO A 521 -20.96 24.29 -33.05
N LEU A 522 -21.14 23.08 -33.60
CA LEU A 522 -20.10 22.32 -34.28
C LEU A 522 -19.82 22.94 -35.67
N VAL A 523 -18.61 23.44 -35.87
CA VAL A 523 -18.09 23.81 -37.19
C VAL A 523 -17.45 22.60 -37.85
N LEU A 524 -18.08 22.09 -38.91
CA LEU A 524 -17.55 21.06 -39.80
C LEU A 524 -16.49 21.66 -40.75
N LEU A 525 -15.22 21.29 -40.55
CA LEU A 525 -14.16 21.54 -41.54
C LEU A 525 -14.03 20.33 -42.47
N SER A 526 -14.53 20.48 -43.70
CA SER A 526 -14.29 19.56 -44.81
C SER A 526 -12.87 19.75 -45.35
N LYS A 527 -12.07 18.68 -45.37
CA LYS A 527 -10.82 18.62 -46.14
C LYS A 527 -11.14 18.21 -47.57
N ARG A 528 -10.95 19.15 -48.51
CA ARG A 528 -10.86 18.86 -49.95
C ARG A 528 -9.45 18.33 -50.28
N LYS A 529 -9.41 17.26 -51.06
CA LYS A 529 -8.23 16.74 -51.77
C LYS A 529 -7.64 17.81 -52.69
N ARG A 530 -6.32 17.94 -52.68
CA ARG A 530 -5.46 17.91 -53.87
C ARG A 530 -4.15 17.23 -53.49
#